data_AF-A0A804R676-F1
#
_entry.id   AF-A0A804R676-F1
#
_cell.length_a   1.000
_cell.length_b   1.000
_cell.length_c   1.000
_cell.angle_alpha   90.00
_cell.angle_beta   90.00
_cell.angle_gamma   90.00
#
_symmetry.space_group_name_H-M   'P 1'
#
loop_
_entity.id
_entity.type
_entity.pdbx_description
1 polymer ?
#
loop_
_entity_poly.entity_id
_entity_poly.type
_entity_poly.pdbx_seq_one_letter_code
_entity_poly.pdbx_strand_id
1 'polypeptide(L)'
;LIFPFVDLDIKYFDLGLPHRDATDDKVTVEAAEATLKYNVAIKCATITPDEARVKEFGLKAMWKSPNGTIRNILNGNVFREPIICRNIPQLVPGWTKPICIGRHAFGDQYRATDAVIKGPGKLKLVFEGKEEQVELEVFNFTGAGGVALSMYNTDESIHAFADASMATAYEKKWPLYLSTKNNILKKYDGMFKDIFQEVYEAGWKPNLKLPAYGMSTALSMTW
;
A
#
# COMPACT_ATOMS: atom_id res chain seq x y z
N LEU A 1 27.42 11.82 -0.92
CA LEU A 1 26.74 12.34 -2.12
C LEU A 1 27.38 11.68 -3.35
N ILE A 2 26.57 11.26 -4.33
CA ILE A 2 26.99 10.46 -5.49
C ILE A 2 27.59 11.29 -6.65
N PHE A 3 27.29 12.60 -6.71
CA PHE A 3 27.68 13.48 -7.83
C PHE A 3 29.16 13.54 -8.21
N PRO A 4 30.14 13.34 -7.29
CA PRO A 4 31.53 13.24 -7.72
C PRO A 4 31.84 12.02 -8.61
N PHE A 5 30.94 11.05 -8.70
CA PHE A 5 31.14 9.77 -9.38
C PHE A 5 30.16 9.54 -10.54
N VAL A 6 29.04 10.25 -10.57
CA VAL A 6 27.99 10.08 -11.58
C VAL A 6 27.38 11.42 -11.93
N ASP A 7 27.37 11.73 -13.23
CA ASP A 7 26.59 12.83 -13.79
C ASP A 7 25.14 12.37 -14.00
N LEU A 8 24.18 13.05 -13.37
CA LEU A 8 22.77 12.67 -13.35
C LEU A 8 21.89 13.87 -13.69
N ASP A 9 21.04 13.72 -14.71
CA ASP A 9 19.96 14.68 -14.99
C ASP A 9 18.81 14.49 -13.98
N ILE A 10 18.84 15.28 -12.90
CA ILE A 10 17.85 15.22 -11.83
C ILE A 10 16.76 16.27 -12.06
N LYS A 11 15.52 15.80 -12.14
CA LYS A 11 14.35 16.66 -12.00
C LYS A 11 14.04 16.83 -10.51
N TYR A 12 14.43 17.98 -9.96
CA TYR A 12 14.35 18.26 -8.54
C TYR A 12 12.99 18.81 -8.14
N PHE A 13 12.41 18.26 -7.06
CA PHE A 13 11.17 18.70 -6.46
C PHE A 13 11.36 18.83 -4.95
N ASP A 14 11.16 20.03 -4.40
CA ASP A 14 11.27 20.25 -2.95
C ASP A 14 9.96 19.84 -2.25
N LEU A 15 9.96 18.65 -1.66
CA LEU A 15 8.83 18.16 -0.85
C LEU A 15 8.95 18.56 0.63
N GLY A 16 9.85 19.49 0.96
CA GLY A 16 9.94 20.12 2.27
C GLY A 16 8.61 20.77 2.65
N LEU A 17 8.22 20.62 3.92
CA LEU A 17 6.91 21.09 4.41
C LEU A 17 6.61 22.57 4.07
N PRO A 18 7.56 23.51 4.20
CA PRO A 18 7.33 24.90 3.78
C PRO A 18 7.03 25.07 2.29
N HIS A 19 7.71 24.32 1.41
CA HIS A 19 7.49 24.44 -0.04
C HIS A 19 6.19 23.75 -0.46
N ARG A 20 5.82 22.65 0.19
CA ARG A 20 4.48 22.06 0.03
C ARG A 20 3.40 23.06 0.44
N ASP A 21 3.55 23.75 1.56
CA ASP A 21 2.58 24.78 1.98
C ASP A 21 2.53 25.97 1.00
N ALA A 22 3.69 26.45 0.53
CA ALA A 22 3.77 27.54 -0.44
C ALA A 22 3.05 27.24 -1.76
N THR A 23 3.10 25.99 -2.22
CA THR A 23 2.52 25.53 -3.49
C THR A 23 1.11 24.95 -3.38
N ASP A 24 0.48 25.06 -2.20
CA ASP A 24 -0.79 24.40 -1.90
C ASP A 24 -0.76 22.88 -2.19
N ASP A 25 0.39 22.26 -1.86
CA ASP A 25 0.77 20.85 -2.07
C ASP A 25 0.84 20.41 -3.54
N LYS A 26 0.77 21.33 -4.52
CA LYS A 26 0.89 21.01 -5.97
C LYS A 26 2.23 20.37 -6.32
N VAL A 27 3.32 20.79 -5.67
CA VAL A 27 4.66 20.19 -5.90
C VAL A 27 4.68 18.68 -5.67
N THR A 28 3.84 18.18 -4.75
CA THR A 28 3.74 16.74 -4.46
C THR A 28 3.10 15.99 -5.64
N VAL A 29 2.10 16.58 -6.30
CA VAL A 29 1.44 16.02 -7.48
C VAL A 29 2.39 16.07 -8.69
N GLU A 30 3.02 17.23 -8.92
CA GLU A 30 3.98 17.41 -10.01
C GLU A 30 5.16 16.44 -9.91
N ALA A 31 5.67 16.18 -8.70
CA ALA A 31 6.71 15.18 -8.48
C ALA A 31 6.25 13.76 -8.83
N ALA A 32 5.00 13.42 -8.55
CA ALA A 32 4.43 12.11 -8.91
C ALA A 32 4.25 11.98 -10.44
N GLU A 33 3.73 13.01 -11.10
CA GLU A 33 3.59 13.05 -12.56
C GLU A 33 4.95 13.00 -13.27
N ALA A 34 5.95 13.68 -12.74
CA ALA A 34 7.32 13.56 -13.23
C ALA A 34 7.86 12.13 -13.07
N THR A 35 7.50 11.44 -11.98
CA THR A 35 7.87 10.03 -11.81
C THR A 35 7.18 9.14 -12.84
N LEU A 36 5.91 9.38 -13.18
CA LEU A 36 5.25 8.68 -14.29
C LEU A 36 5.95 8.92 -15.63
N LYS A 37 6.45 10.14 -15.86
CA LYS A 37 7.15 10.51 -17.09
C LYS A 37 8.57 9.92 -17.19
N TYR A 38 9.32 9.89 -16.09
CA TYR A 38 10.74 9.51 -16.06
C TYR A 38 11.02 8.16 -15.40
N ASN A 39 9.98 7.42 -14.99
CA ASN A 39 9.96 6.08 -14.40
C ASN A 39 10.60 5.91 -13.01
N VAL A 40 11.62 6.70 -12.66
CA VAL A 40 12.40 6.50 -11.43
C VAL A 40 12.39 7.76 -10.56
N ALA A 41 12.15 7.57 -9.26
CA ALA A 41 12.22 8.62 -8.26
C ALA A 41 13.01 8.18 -7.03
N ILE A 42 13.72 9.14 -6.42
CA ILE A 42 14.40 8.99 -5.13
C ILE A 42 13.82 10.04 -4.20
N LYS A 43 13.29 9.62 -3.05
CA LYS A 43 12.53 10.51 -2.16
C LYS A 43 13.15 10.57 -0.77
N CYS A 44 13.32 11.78 -0.26
CA CYS A 44 13.66 12.02 1.15
C CYS A 44 12.43 11.83 2.07
N ALA A 45 12.66 11.54 3.34
CA ALA A 45 11.60 11.51 4.34
C ALA A 45 10.95 12.90 4.48
N THR A 46 9.62 12.93 4.64
CA THR A 46 8.83 14.16 4.66
C THR A 46 7.87 14.16 5.84
N ILE A 47 7.69 15.32 6.48
CA ILE A 47 6.69 15.52 7.54
C ILE A 47 5.29 15.38 6.95
N THR A 48 4.44 14.58 7.59
CA THR A 48 2.98 14.61 7.41
C THR A 48 2.43 15.43 8.58
N PRO A 49 1.89 16.64 8.35
CA PRO A 49 1.52 17.52 9.44
C PRO A 49 0.28 17.03 10.20
N ASP A 50 0.34 17.14 11.52
CA ASP A 50 -0.78 17.08 12.46
C ASP A 50 -1.11 18.50 12.98
N GLU A 51 -2.01 18.64 13.95
CA GLU A 51 -2.36 19.93 14.56
C GLU A 51 -1.15 20.66 15.14
N ALA A 52 -0.20 19.91 15.72
CA ALA A 52 1.01 20.47 16.29
C ALA A 52 1.92 21.04 15.18
N ARG A 53 2.10 20.30 14.08
CA ARG A 53 2.90 20.76 12.93
C ARG A 53 2.25 21.92 12.18
N VAL A 54 0.91 21.98 12.11
CA VAL A 54 0.19 23.14 11.57
C VAL A 54 0.54 24.39 12.37
N LYS A 55 0.49 24.29 13.70
CA LYS A 55 0.84 25.41 14.59
C LYS A 55 2.33 25.76 14.53
N GLU A 56 3.21 24.77 14.52
CA GLU A 56 4.67 24.96 14.52
C GLU A 56 5.16 25.66 13.25
N PHE A 57 4.62 25.30 12.08
CA PHE A 57 5.05 25.83 10.79
C PHE A 57 4.15 26.94 10.23
N GLY A 58 3.04 27.27 10.90
CA GLY A 58 2.08 28.28 10.42
C GLY A 58 1.42 27.88 9.10
N LEU A 59 1.07 26.60 8.95
CA LEU A 59 0.57 26.04 7.69
C LEU A 59 -0.82 26.57 7.35
N LYS A 60 -1.08 26.78 6.05
CA LYS A 60 -2.42 27.12 5.53
C LYS A 60 -3.43 26.01 5.79
N ALA A 61 -2.98 24.75 5.75
CA ALA A 61 -3.81 23.58 5.95
C ALA A 61 -3.00 22.40 6.52
N MET A 62 -3.71 21.42 7.08
CA MET A 62 -3.13 20.13 7.44
C MET A 62 -2.99 19.26 6.17
N TRP A 63 -1.90 19.49 5.43
CA TRP A 63 -1.64 18.80 4.16
C TRP A 63 -1.60 17.28 4.31
N LYS A 64 -2.09 16.57 3.29
CA LYS A 64 -2.01 15.10 3.23
C LYS A 64 -0.56 14.62 3.21
N SER A 65 -0.35 13.34 3.52
CA SER A 65 0.98 12.73 3.45
C SER A 65 1.48 12.71 2.00
N PRO A 66 2.69 13.23 1.70
CA PRO A 66 3.26 13.15 0.36
C PRO A 66 3.39 11.72 -0.13
N ASN A 67 3.69 10.79 0.77
CA ASN A 67 3.79 9.37 0.43
C ASN A 67 2.43 8.81 -0.02
N GLY A 68 1.33 9.23 0.62
CA GLY A 68 -0.02 8.82 0.25
C GLY A 68 -0.41 9.38 -1.12
N THR A 69 -0.16 10.67 -1.36
CA THR A 69 -0.42 11.31 -2.66
C THR A 69 0.35 10.63 -3.79
N ILE A 70 1.68 10.46 -3.65
CA ILE A 70 2.52 9.81 -4.66
C ILE A 70 2.07 8.38 -4.93
N ARG A 71 1.83 7.56 -3.89
CA ARG A 71 1.36 6.18 -4.06
C ARG A 71 0.02 6.09 -4.75
N ASN A 72 -0.91 7.01 -4.46
CA ASN A 72 -2.22 7.03 -5.11
C ASN A 72 -2.11 7.35 -6.62
N ILE A 73 -1.15 8.20 -7.01
CA ILE A 73 -0.94 8.58 -8.41
C ILE A 73 -0.18 7.48 -9.16
N LEU A 74 0.87 6.92 -8.57
CA LEU A 74 1.69 5.88 -9.21
C LEU A 74 1.03 4.50 -9.19
N ASN A 75 0.16 4.26 -8.21
CA ASN A 75 -0.35 2.93 -7.85
C ASN A 75 0.81 1.94 -7.52
N GLY A 76 0.47 0.71 -7.13
CA GLY A 76 1.41 -0.40 -7.02
C GLY A 76 1.83 -0.76 -5.59
N ASN A 77 3.05 -1.28 -5.47
CA ASN A 77 3.49 -2.03 -4.29
C ASN A 77 4.72 -1.39 -3.65
N VAL A 78 4.79 -1.45 -2.32
CA VAL A 78 5.97 -1.02 -1.57
C VAL A 78 6.65 -2.24 -0.98
N PHE A 79 7.79 -2.62 -1.55
CA PHE A 79 8.64 -3.67 -1.00
C PHE A 79 9.59 -3.09 0.05
N ARG A 80 9.66 -3.74 1.22
CA ARG A 80 10.56 -3.37 2.31
C ARG A 80 11.43 -4.55 2.69
N GLU A 81 12.74 -4.35 2.70
CA GLU A 81 13.73 -5.38 3.04
C GLU A 81 14.79 -4.79 3.98
N PRO A 82 15.30 -5.56 4.97
CA PRO A 82 16.38 -5.08 5.81
C PRO A 82 17.72 -5.04 5.07
N ILE A 83 18.55 -4.06 5.42
CA ILE A 83 19.98 -4.06 5.09
C ILE A 83 20.70 -4.79 6.22
N ILE A 84 21.27 -5.97 5.93
CA ILE A 84 21.89 -6.83 6.95
C ILE A 84 23.37 -6.46 7.13
N CYS A 85 23.72 -6.08 8.37
CA CYS A 85 25.10 -5.88 8.79
C CYS A 85 25.56 -7.08 9.63
N ARG A 86 26.63 -7.77 9.22
CA ARG A 86 27.11 -9.00 9.88
C ARG A 86 27.49 -8.81 11.36
N ASN A 87 27.83 -7.59 11.76
CA ASN A 87 28.23 -7.22 13.11
C ASN A 87 27.08 -6.67 13.97
N ILE A 88 25.85 -6.63 13.46
CA ILE A 88 24.68 -6.16 14.20
C ILE A 88 23.85 -7.37 14.62
N PRO A 89 23.72 -7.67 15.92
CA PRO A 89 22.86 -8.75 16.40
C PRO A 89 21.40 -8.51 16.01
N GLN A 90 20.73 -9.58 15.59
CA GLN A 90 19.30 -9.50 15.27
C GLN A 90 18.44 -9.66 16.52
N LEU A 91 17.29 -8.97 16.54
CA LEU A 91 16.33 -9.05 17.64
C LEU A 91 15.72 -10.46 17.78
N VAL A 92 15.46 -11.13 16.65
CA VAL A 92 14.97 -12.50 16.60
C VAL A 92 16.12 -13.39 16.10
N PRO A 93 16.83 -14.12 16.98
CA PRO A 93 18.05 -14.83 16.59
C PRO A 93 17.85 -15.92 15.53
N GLY A 94 16.62 -16.46 15.41
CA GLY A 94 16.27 -17.47 14.40
C GLY A 94 16.19 -16.93 12.97
N TRP A 95 16.15 -15.61 12.76
CA TRP A 95 16.07 -15.00 11.43
C TRP A 95 17.43 -14.96 10.74
N THR A 96 17.83 -16.09 10.16
CA THR A 96 19.12 -16.19 9.46
C THR A 96 19.11 -15.67 8.02
N LYS A 97 17.92 -15.36 7.48
CA LYS A 97 17.71 -14.84 6.12
C LYS A 97 16.82 -13.58 6.17
N PRO A 98 16.93 -12.66 5.21
CA PRO A 98 16.08 -11.48 5.15
C PRO A 98 14.62 -11.87 4.89
N ILE A 99 13.71 -11.02 5.34
CA ILE A 99 12.28 -11.08 5.00
C ILE A 99 11.95 -9.80 4.22
N CYS A 100 11.38 -9.98 3.03
CA CYS A 100 10.87 -8.87 2.21
C CYS A 100 9.35 -8.79 2.39
N ILE A 101 8.85 -7.61 2.76
CA ILE A 101 7.42 -7.34 2.91
C ILE A 101 6.93 -6.57 1.69
N GLY A 102 6.11 -7.21 0.86
CA GLY A 102 5.34 -6.55 -0.20
C GLY A 102 4.06 -5.97 0.37
N ARG A 103 3.99 -4.64 0.49
CA ARG A 103 2.80 -3.94 0.97
C ARG A 103 1.98 -3.43 -0.22
N HIS A 104 0.70 -3.79 -0.27
CA HIS A 104 -0.27 -3.15 -1.16
C HIS A 104 -0.46 -1.68 -0.78
N ALA A 105 -0.20 -0.77 -1.72
CA ALA A 105 -0.19 0.67 -1.45
C ALA A 105 -1.40 1.40 -2.03
N PHE A 106 -2.57 0.74 -2.03
CA PHE A 106 -3.82 1.26 -2.56
C PHE A 106 -5.01 0.85 -1.69
N GLY A 107 -6.03 1.72 -1.61
CA GLY A 107 -7.30 1.41 -0.96
C GLY A 107 -7.24 1.27 0.56
N ASP A 108 -8.16 0.45 1.08
CA ASP A 108 -8.31 0.06 2.48
C ASP A 108 -8.35 1.26 3.45
N GLN A 109 -7.80 1.13 4.65
CA GLN A 109 -7.82 2.19 5.66
C GLN A 109 -7.13 3.48 5.20
N TYR A 110 -6.25 3.42 4.19
CA TYR A 110 -5.55 4.60 3.66
C TYR A 110 -6.43 5.46 2.75
N ARG A 111 -7.59 4.95 2.33
CA ARG A 111 -8.59 5.64 1.49
C ARG A 111 -10.01 5.52 2.07
N ALA A 112 -10.11 5.17 3.34
CA ALA A 112 -11.38 5.03 4.01
C ALA A 112 -12.07 6.38 4.23
N THR A 113 -13.39 6.32 4.37
CA THR A 113 -14.19 7.43 4.90
C THR A 113 -14.70 7.03 6.27
N ASP A 114 -14.42 7.86 7.27
CA ASP A 114 -14.80 7.65 8.65
C ASP A 114 -15.64 8.81 9.20
N ALA A 115 -16.44 8.53 10.23
CA ALA A 115 -17.32 9.51 10.85
C ALA A 115 -17.60 9.20 12.31
N VAL A 116 -17.77 10.26 13.11
CA VAL A 116 -18.39 10.18 14.44
C VAL A 116 -19.90 10.26 14.27
N ILE A 117 -20.60 9.23 14.73
CA ILE A 117 -22.07 9.15 14.72
C ILE A 117 -22.59 9.68 16.06
N LYS A 118 -23.53 10.63 16.03
CA LYS A 118 -24.14 11.22 17.24
C LYS A 118 -25.60 10.79 17.36
N GLY A 119 -25.94 10.18 18.47
CA GLY A 119 -27.29 9.72 18.79
C GLY A 119 -27.70 8.42 18.06
N PRO A 120 -28.96 7.99 18.25
CA PRO A 120 -29.49 6.77 17.66
C PRO A 120 -29.78 6.93 16.16
N GLY A 121 -29.64 5.84 15.39
CA GLY A 121 -29.89 5.82 13.95
C GLY A 121 -29.35 4.56 13.25
N LYS A 122 -29.81 4.31 12.02
CA LYS A 122 -29.34 3.18 11.21
C LYS A 122 -28.18 3.59 10.31
N LEU A 123 -27.09 2.84 10.39
CA LEU A 123 -25.98 2.91 9.46
C LEU A 123 -26.17 1.87 8.35
N LYS A 124 -26.11 2.35 7.10
CA LYS A 124 -26.23 1.50 5.92
C LYS A 124 -25.03 1.73 4.99
N LEU A 125 -24.63 0.68 4.28
CA LEU A 125 -23.76 0.77 3.12
C LEU A 125 -24.63 0.71 1.87
N VAL A 126 -24.59 1.76 1.05
CA VAL A 126 -25.39 1.89 -0.17
C VAL A 126 -24.44 1.91 -1.36
N PHE A 127 -24.70 1.08 -2.36
CA PHE A 127 -24.02 1.09 -3.65
C PHE A 127 -25.04 1.36 -4.75
N GLU A 128 -24.87 2.50 -5.42
CA GLU A 128 -25.72 2.95 -6.51
C GLU A 128 -25.05 2.65 -7.85
N GLY A 129 -25.16 1.41 -8.31
CA GLY A 129 -24.64 0.98 -9.61
C GLY A 129 -25.55 1.39 -10.78
N LYS A 130 -24.99 1.32 -11.99
CA LYS A 130 -25.75 1.56 -13.24
C LYS A 130 -26.86 0.51 -13.45
N GLU A 131 -26.61 -0.73 -13.05
CA GLU A 131 -27.52 -1.87 -13.26
C GLU A 131 -28.01 -2.48 -11.94
N GLU A 132 -27.25 -2.30 -10.84
CA GLU A 132 -27.55 -2.90 -9.54
C GLU A 132 -27.54 -1.84 -8.45
N GLN A 133 -28.55 -1.87 -7.60
CA GLN A 133 -28.66 -1.07 -6.38
C GLN A 133 -28.54 -2.02 -5.19
N VAL A 134 -27.59 -1.75 -4.29
CA VAL A 134 -27.38 -2.56 -3.09
C VAL A 134 -27.51 -1.69 -1.86
N GLU A 135 -28.33 -2.12 -0.90
CA GLU A 135 -28.45 -1.50 0.42
C GLU A 135 -28.22 -2.56 1.50
N LEU A 136 -27.19 -2.37 2.33
CA LEU A 136 -26.83 -3.28 3.41
C LEU A 136 -26.89 -2.54 4.75
N GLU A 137 -27.71 -3.03 5.69
CA GLU A 137 -27.66 -2.53 7.08
C GLU A 137 -26.35 -2.98 7.74
N VAL A 138 -25.55 -2.01 8.20
CA VAL A 138 -24.27 -2.27 8.88
C VAL A 138 -24.51 -2.38 10.37
N PHE A 139 -25.23 -1.43 10.95
CA PHE A 139 -25.50 -1.37 12.38
C PHE A 139 -26.68 -0.44 12.69
N ASN A 140 -27.41 -0.72 13.78
CA ASN A 140 -28.44 0.17 14.31
C ASN A 140 -27.96 0.77 15.65
N PHE A 141 -27.54 2.04 15.65
CA PHE A 141 -27.17 2.77 16.85
C PHE A 141 -28.43 3.04 17.70
N THR A 142 -28.43 2.59 18.96
CA THR A 142 -29.54 2.80 19.91
C THR A 142 -29.19 3.77 21.05
N GLY A 143 -27.90 4.07 21.25
CA GLY A 143 -27.39 4.88 22.35
C GLY A 143 -26.93 6.27 21.92
N ALA A 144 -25.91 6.78 22.62
CA ALA A 144 -25.35 8.13 22.41
C ALA A 144 -24.65 8.30 21.04
N GLY A 145 -24.44 7.23 20.28
CA GLY A 145 -23.74 7.23 19.00
C GLY A 145 -22.54 6.30 19.00
N GLY A 146 -21.54 6.60 18.19
CA GLY A 146 -20.33 5.79 18.03
C GLY A 146 -19.45 6.29 16.88
N VAL A 147 -18.79 5.37 16.19
CA VAL A 147 -17.97 5.66 15.01
C VAL A 147 -18.31 4.71 13.88
N ALA A 148 -18.11 5.16 12.65
CA ALA A 148 -18.30 4.39 11.45
C ALA A 148 -17.10 4.57 10.51
N LEU A 149 -16.85 3.55 9.70
CA LEU A 149 -15.75 3.47 8.74
C LEU A 149 -16.26 2.68 7.54
N SER A 150 -15.98 3.16 6.33
CA SER A 150 -16.09 2.39 5.10
C SER A 150 -14.79 2.45 4.33
N MET A 151 -14.38 1.33 3.74
CA MET A 151 -13.17 1.21 2.93
C MET A 151 -13.45 0.39 1.68
N TYR A 152 -12.58 0.52 0.69
CA TYR A 152 -12.71 -0.17 -0.58
C TYR A 152 -11.35 -0.58 -1.12
N ASN A 153 -11.39 -1.55 -2.02
CA ASN A 153 -10.30 -1.86 -2.94
C ASN A 153 -10.90 -2.20 -4.31
N THR A 154 -10.05 -2.45 -5.29
CA THR A 154 -10.47 -2.71 -6.67
C THR A 154 -9.77 -3.95 -7.20
N ASP A 155 -10.49 -4.76 -7.97
CA ASP A 155 -9.99 -5.93 -8.67
C ASP A 155 -8.65 -5.67 -9.39
N GLU A 156 -8.60 -4.64 -10.24
CA GLU A 156 -7.41 -4.22 -10.98
C GLU A 156 -6.18 -4.00 -10.07
N SER A 157 -6.37 -3.30 -8.96
CA SER A 157 -5.29 -3.03 -8.00
C SER A 157 -4.83 -4.28 -7.25
N ILE A 158 -5.74 -5.21 -6.96
CA ILE A 158 -5.40 -6.48 -6.30
C ILE A 158 -4.66 -7.40 -7.28
N HIS A 159 -5.08 -7.47 -8.55
CA HIS A 159 -4.35 -8.19 -9.60
C HIS A 159 -2.93 -7.65 -9.76
N ALA A 160 -2.78 -6.33 -9.90
CA ALA A 160 -1.46 -5.69 -9.98
C ALA A 160 -0.60 -5.98 -8.73
N PHE A 161 -1.21 -6.02 -7.55
CA PHE A 161 -0.52 -6.41 -6.32
C PHE A 161 -0.03 -7.86 -6.36
N ALA A 162 -0.88 -8.79 -6.78
CA ALA A 162 -0.55 -10.20 -6.94
C ALA A 162 0.60 -10.41 -7.93
N ASP A 163 0.50 -9.82 -9.12
CA ASP A 163 1.51 -9.95 -10.18
C ASP A 163 2.88 -9.46 -9.75
N ALA A 164 2.97 -8.25 -9.19
CA ALA A 164 4.26 -7.72 -8.75
C ALA A 164 4.82 -8.47 -7.53
N SER A 165 3.97 -9.04 -6.67
CA SER A 165 4.43 -9.91 -5.57
C SER A 165 5.04 -11.21 -6.10
N MET A 166 4.38 -11.83 -7.09
CA MET A 166 4.86 -13.04 -7.76
C MET A 166 6.16 -12.80 -8.51
N ALA A 167 6.23 -11.72 -9.30
CA ALA A 167 7.44 -11.33 -10.03
C ALA A 167 8.63 -11.13 -9.10
N THR A 168 8.41 -10.43 -7.98
CA THR A 168 9.46 -10.21 -6.96
C THR A 168 9.92 -11.53 -6.33
N ALA A 169 8.99 -12.42 -5.99
CA ALA A 169 9.31 -13.73 -5.41
C ALA A 169 10.09 -14.61 -6.40
N TYR A 170 9.70 -14.60 -7.67
CA TYR A 170 10.37 -15.30 -8.75
C TYR A 170 11.80 -14.80 -8.97
N GLU A 171 11.99 -13.47 -9.08
CA GLU A 171 13.31 -12.85 -9.24
C GLU A 171 14.23 -13.20 -8.06
N LYS A 172 13.72 -13.10 -6.83
CA LYS A 172 14.47 -13.43 -5.61
C LYS A 172 14.68 -14.93 -5.41
N LYS A 173 13.94 -15.77 -6.13
CA LYS A 173 13.88 -17.22 -5.93
C LYS A 173 13.47 -17.59 -4.50
N TRP A 174 12.50 -16.88 -3.95
CA TRP A 174 12.01 -17.06 -2.58
C TRP A 174 10.55 -17.54 -2.58
N PRO A 175 10.10 -18.22 -1.52
CA PRO A 175 8.68 -18.49 -1.33
C PRO A 175 7.90 -17.18 -1.13
N LEU A 176 6.62 -17.18 -1.53
CA LEU A 176 5.68 -16.07 -1.34
C LEU A 176 4.55 -16.50 -0.41
N TYR A 177 4.21 -15.62 0.53
CA TYR A 177 3.10 -15.79 1.45
C TYR A 177 2.19 -14.56 1.37
N LEU A 178 0.89 -14.78 1.22
CA LEU A 178 -0.16 -13.77 1.38
C LEU A 178 -0.92 -14.09 2.67
N SER A 179 -1.11 -13.09 3.53
CA SER A 179 -1.89 -13.21 4.76
C SER A 179 -3.13 -12.31 4.70
N THR A 180 -4.29 -12.86 5.00
CA THR A 180 -5.56 -12.12 5.11
C THR A 180 -6.36 -12.59 6.33
N LYS A 181 -7.54 -12.01 6.55
CA LYS A 181 -8.52 -12.43 7.55
C LYS A 181 -9.84 -12.86 6.87
N ASN A 182 -9.76 -13.59 5.75
CA ASN A 182 -10.91 -14.05 4.96
C ASN A 182 -11.89 -14.96 5.72
N ASN A 183 -11.49 -15.54 6.86
CA ASN A 183 -12.43 -16.25 7.73
C ASN A 183 -13.48 -15.31 8.36
N ILE A 184 -13.12 -14.04 8.58
CA ILE A 184 -14.00 -12.96 9.07
C ILE A 184 -14.51 -12.11 7.90
N LEU A 185 -13.60 -11.55 7.10
CA LEU A 185 -13.92 -10.70 5.94
C LEU A 185 -14.13 -11.54 4.69
N LYS A 186 -15.18 -12.39 4.71
CA LYS A 186 -15.41 -13.44 3.71
C LYS A 186 -15.44 -12.96 2.26
N LYS A 187 -16.05 -11.79 2.02
CA LYS A 187 -16.11 -11.20 0.67
C LYS A 187 -14.87 -10.37 0.35
N TYR A 188 -14.51 -9.44 1.24
CA TYR A 188 -13.41 -8.50 1.02
C TYR A 188 -12.05 -9.20 0.91
N ASP A 189 -11.65 -9.90 1.96
CA ASP A 189 -10.37 -10.63 2.00
C ASP A 189 -10.41 -11.93 1.20
N GLY A 190 -11.62 -12.47 0.98
CA GLY A 190 -11.84 -13.57 0.03
C GLY A 190 -11.40 -13.20 -1.38
N MET A 191 -11.75 -11.98 -1.84
CA MET A 191 -11.34 -11.49 -3.15
C MET A 191 -9.81 -11.41 -3.30
N PHE A 192 -9.09 -10.93 -2.28
CA PHE A 192 -7.62 -10.95 -2.29
C PHE A 192 -7.06 -12.36 -2.42
N LYS A 193 -7.58 -13.30 -1.63
CA LYS A 193 -7.16 -14.70 -1.69
C LYS A 193 -7.40 -15.28 -3.08
N ASP A 194 -8.61 -15.12 -3.61
CA ASP A 194 -9.03 -15.76 -4.84
C ASP A 194 -8.27 -15.19 -6.05
N ILE A 195 -8.08 -13.86 -6.12
CA ILE A 195 -7.25 -13.22 -7.17
C ILE A 195 -5.79 -13.69 -7.12
N PHE A 196 -5.19 -13.75 -5.92
CA PHE A 196 -3.81 -14.23 -5.80
C PHE A 196 -3.68 -15.70 -6.24
N GLN A 197 -4.68 -16.54 -5.94
CA GLN A 197 -4.74 -17.92 -6.42
C GLN A 197 -4.87 -17.98 -7.94
N GLU A 198 -5.75 -17.18 -8.54
CA GLU A 198 -5.97 -17.12 -9.98
C GLU A 198 -4.69 -16.71 -10.72
N VAL A 199 -4.08 -15.60 -10.29
CA VAL A 199 -2.81 -15.09 -10.86
C VAL A 199 -1.72 -16.15 -10.76
N TYR A 200 -1.60 -16.83 -9.62
CA TYR A 200 -0.65 -17.92 -9.45
C TYR A 200 -0.87 -19.04 -10.46
N GLU A 201 -2.10 -19.53 -10.58
CA GLU A 201 -2.44 -20.67 -11.43
C GLU A 201 -2.28 -20.36 -12.92
N ALA A 202 -2.71 -19.18 -13.35
CA ALA A 202 -2.66 -18.77 -14.75
C ALA A 202 -1.24 -18.39 -15.21
N GLY A 203 -0.52 -17.58 -14.42
CA GLY A 203 0.72 -16.94 -14.86
C GLY A 203 2.01 -17.62 -14.38
N TRP A 204 2.00 -18.25 -13.22
CA TRP A 204 3.25 -18.58 -12.51
C TRP A 204 3.46 -20.07 -12.28
N LYS A 205 2.41 -20.81 -11.96
CA LYS A 205 2.46 -22.27 -11.76
C LYS A 205 3.07 -23.02 -12.96
N PRO A 206 2.76 -22.69 -14.24
CA PRO A 206 3.39 -23.33 -15.39
C PRO A 206 4.88 -22.98 -15.55
N ASN A 207 5.26 -21.77 -15.13
CA ASN A 207 6.61 -21.22 -15.29
C ASN A 207 7.56 -21.60 -14.14
N LEU A 208 7.01 -22.03 -13.01
CA LEU A 208 7.74 -22.60 -11.89
C LEU A 208 8.21 -24.03 -12.24
N LYS A 209 9.26 -24.12 -13.05
CA LYS A 209 10.07 -25.34 -13.12
C LYS A 209 10.80 -25.50 -11.78
N LEU A 210 10.15 -26.20 -10.84
CA LEU A 210 10.79 -26.70 -9.63
C LEU A 210 12.06 -27.46 -10.04
N PRO A 211 13.24 -27.12 -9.51
CA PRO A 211 14.37 -28.02 -9.63
C PRO A 211 14.02 -29.29 -8.86
N ALA A 212 13.98 -30.41 -9.59
CA ALA A 212 14.05 -31.72 -8.98
C ALA A 212 15.33 -31.76 -8.13
N TYR A 213 15.18 -32.02 -6.83
CA TYR A 213 16.21 -32.09 -5.79
C TYR A 213 16.83 -30.76 -5.31
N GLY A 214 16.54 -30.42 -4.05
CA GLY A 214 17.49 -29.74 -3.16
C GLY A 214 17.33 -28.23 -2.96
N MET A 215 16.51 -27.54 -3.74
CA MET A 215 16.09 -26.16 -3.44
C MET A 215 14.60 -26.02 -3.70
N SER A 216 13.80 -26.08 -2.63
CA SER A 216 12.38 -25.74 -2.70
C SER A 216 12.24 -24.24 -2.91
N THR A 217 12.30 -23.78 -4.15
CA THR A 217 11.59 -22.56 -4.54
C THR A 217 10.14 -22.96 -4.76
N ALA A 218 9.51 -23.42 -3.68
CA ALA A 218 8.07 -23.58 -3.65
C ALA A 218 7.51 -22.18 -3.47
N LEU A 219 7.02 -21.60 -4.55
CA LEU A 219 5.90 -20.67 -4.47
C LEU A 219 4.69 -21.52 -4.02
N SER A 220 4.70 -21.94 -2.75
CA SER A 220 3.56 -22.56 -2.09
C SER A 220 2.80 -21.44 -1.42
N MET A 221 1.65 -21.06 -1.98
CA MET A 221 0.66 -20.29 -1.24
C MET A 221 0.07 -21.19 -0.16
N THR A 222 0.62 -21.11 1.04
CA THR A 222 -0.07 -21.57 2.25
C THR A 222 -0.86 -20.40 2.80
N TRP A 223 -2.18 -20.56 2.82
CA TRP A 223 -3.16 -19.64 3.38
C TRP A 223 -3.26 -19.80 4.90
#